data_AF-A0A3M2LUR7-F1
#
_entry.id   AF-A0A3M2LUR7-F1
#
_cell.length_a   1.000
_cell.length_b   1.000
_cell.length_c   1.000
_cell.angle_alpha   90.00
_cell.angle_beta   90.00
_cell.angle_gamma   90.00
#
_symmetry.space_group_name_H-M   'P 1'
#
loop_
_entity.id
_entity.type
_entity.pdbx_description
1 polymer ?
#
loop_
_entity_poly.entity_id
_entity_poly.type
_entity_poly.pdbx_seq_one_letter_code
_entity_poly.pdbx_strand_id
1 'polypeptide(L)'
;MPADLADLIARRRAQGSRLLVWRDASHYDHRGERPCVLCGRPTPLRSHRREPAHKTCAEQWLTDHPGDDRFLSDPPARRSADDHA
;
A
#
# COMPACT_ATOMS: atom_id res chain seq x y z
N MET A 1 16.75 -25.07 -0.36
CA MET A 1 15.62 -25.21 -1.30
C MET A 1 15.29 -23.84 -1.83
N PRO A 2 15.70 -23.44 -3.05
CA PRO A 2 15.24 -22.16 -3.60
C PRO A 2 13.75 -22.30 -3.88
N ALA A 3 12.93 -21.35 -3.42
CA ALA A 3 11.51 -21.33 -3.72
C ALA A 3 11.34 -21.27 -5.25
N ASP A 4 10.61 -22.23 -5.80
CA ASP A 4 10.33 -22.31 -7.22
C ASP A 4 9.62 -21.03 -7.68
N LEU A 5 10.08 -20.42 -8.78
CA LEU A 5 9.46 -19.21 -9.34
C LEU A 5 7.96 -19.45 -9.62
N ALA A 6 7.56 -20.69 -9.91
CA ALA A 6 6.16 -21.08 -10.06
C ALA A 6 5.38 -21.02 -8.73
N ASP A 7 5.99 -21.35 -7.58
CA ASP A 7 5.36 -21.27 -6.25
C ASP A 7 5.13 -19.81 -5.84
N LEU A 8 6.10 -18.93 -6.14
CA LEU A 8 5.95 -17.48 -5.97
C LEU A 8 4.84 -16.89 -6.85
N ILE A 9 4.68 -17.38 -8.08
CA ILE A 9 3.62 -16.95 -9.01
C ILE A 9 2.25 -17.51 -8.58
N ALA A 10 2.18 -18.77 -8.14
CA ALA A 10 0.95 -19.41 -7.69
C ALA A 10 0.40 -18.76 -6.42
N ARG A 11 1.28 -18.46 -5.44
CA ARG A 11 0.92 -17.66 -4.26
C ARG A 11 0.34 -16.33 -4.68
N ARG A 12 0.99 -15.62 -5.61
CA ARG A 12 0.57 -14.30 -6.13
C ARG A 12 -0.78 -14.30 -6.86
N ARG A 13 -1.24 -15.46 -7.34
CA ARG A 13 -2.54 -15.62 -8.02
C ARG A 13 -3.70 -15.99 -7.09
N ALA A 14 -3.42 -16.56 -5.91
CA ALA A 14 -4.46 -17.07 -5.00
C ALA A 14 -5.03 -16.01 -4.05
N GLN A 15 -4.53 -14.79 -4.08
CA GLN A 15 -4.84 -13.79 -3.06
C GLN A 15 -5.91 -12.79 -3.55
N GLY A 16 -7.08 -12.78 -2.89
CA GLY A 16 -8.20 -11.89 -3.21
C GLY A 16 -8.09 -10.55 -2.48
N SER A 17 -7.78 -9.46 -3.20
CA SER A 17 -7.44 -8.17 -2.60
C SER A 17 -8.62 -7.46 -1.90
N ARG A 18 -8.42 -7.07 -0.64
CA ARG A 18 -9.20 -5.98 -0.02
C ARG A 18 -8.84 -4.68 -0.73
N LEU A 19 -9.77 -4.18 -1.54
CA LEU A 19 -9.56 -3.08 -2.49
C LEU A 19 -9.31 -1.75 -1.75
N LEU A 20 -8.14 -1.14 -1.97
CA LEU A 20 -7.77 0.14 -1.37
C LEU A 20 -8.12 1.29 -2.32
N VAL A 21 -8.54 2.41 -1.76
CA VAL A 21 -8.85 3.63 -2.51
C VAL A 21 -7.78 4.68 -2.26
N TRP A 22 -6.56 4.44 -2.77
CA TRP A 22 -5.47 5.43 -2.78
C TRP A 22 -5.65 6.40 -3.95
N ARG A 23 -6.71 7.21 -3.92
CA ARG A 23 -7.00 8.18 -4.99
C ARG A 23 -6.38 9.56 -4.77
N ASP A 24 -5.99 9.87 -3.54
CA ASP A 24 -5.42 11.18 -3.20
C ASP A 24 -3.97 11.31 -3.69
N ALA A 25 -3.61 12.49 -4.21
CA ALA A 25 -2.27 12.79 -4.70
C ALA A 25 -1.20 12.72 -3.60
N SER A 26 -1.58 12.82 -2.31
CA SER A 26 -0.68 12.67 -1.16
C SER A 26 -0.03 11.29 -1.09
N HIS A 27 -0.61 10.29 -1.75
CA HIS A 27 -0.01 8.97 -1.88
C HIS A 27 1.08 8.90 -2.94
N TYR A 28 1.26 9.93 -3.78
CA TYR A 28 2.28 9.96 -4.82
C TYR A 28 3.44 10.89 -4.42
N ASP A 29 4.64 10.33 -4.30
CA ASP A 29 5.84 11.09 -3.96
C ASP A 29 6.63 11.45 -5.23
N HIS A 30 6.51 12.70 -5.64
CA HIS A 30 7.21 13.24 -6.82
C HIS A 30 8.72 13.39 -6.62
N ARG A 31 9.25 13.23 -5.39
CA ARG A 31 10.68 13.39 -5.10
C ARG A 31 11.52 12.18 -5.48
N GLY A 32 10.89 11.05 -5.80
CA GLY A 32 11.58 9.87 -6.31
C GLY A 32 11.03 8.55 -5.77
N GLU A 33 11.51 7.49 -6.40
CA GLU A 33 11.13 6.13 -6.06
C GLU A 33 11.88 5.64 -4.82
N ARG A 34 11.18 4.92 -3.94
CA ARG A 34 11.77 4.23 -2.79
C ARG A 34 11.41 2.75 -2.85
N PRO A 35 12.26 1.85 -2.31
CA PRO A 35 11.96 0.43 -2.31
C PRO A 35 10.69 0.16 -1.49
N CYS A 36 9.75 -0.57 -2.06
CA CYS A 36 8.52 -1.00 -1.41
C CYS A 36 8.85 -1.87 -0.19
N VAL A 37 8.29 -1.57 0.98
CA VAL A 37 8.58 -2.31 2.23
C VAL A 37 8.11 -3.78 2.19
N LEU A 38 7.22 -4.11 1.25
CA LEU A 38 6.65 -5.46 1.11
C LEU A 38 7.34 -6.31 0.04
N CYS A 39 7.80 -5.69 -1.06
CA CYS A 39 8.36 -6.43 -2.20
C CYS A 39 9.76 -5.96 -2.65
N GLY A 40 10.30 -4.90 -2.05
CA GLY A 40 11.63 -4.36 -2.33
C GLY A 40 11.76 -3.57 -3.64
N ARG A 41 10.79 -3.66 -4.56
CA ARG A 41 10.84 -2.97 -5.87
C ARG A 41 10.61 -1.46 -5.71
N PRO A 42 11.22 -0.61 -6.55
CA PRO A 42 11.02 0.83 -6.49
C PRO A 42 9.53 1.19 -6.69
N THR A 43 9.08 2.19 -5.93
CA THR A 43 7.74 2.74 -6.02
C THR A 43 7.71 4.24 -5.74
N PRO A 44 6.99 5.03 -6.54
CA PRO A 44 6.66 6.41 -6.19
C PRO A 44 5.51 6.50 -5.17
N LEU A 45 4.80 5.39 -4.91
CA LEU A 45 3.63 5.39 -4.03
C LEU A 45 4.01 5.33 -2.55
N ARG A 46 3.16 5.91 -1.72
CA ARG A 46 3.26 5.99 -0.27
C ARG A 46 1.94 5.61 0.37
N SER A 47 1.99 4.80 1.43
CA SER A 47 0.85 4.57 2.31
C SER A 47 0.44 5.87 3.02
N HIS A 48 -0.69 5.85 3.73
CA HIS A 48 -1.11 7.01 4.54
C HIS A 48 -0.05 7.41 5.59
N ARG A 49 0.76 6.46 6.08
CA ARG A 49 1.89 6.70 7.01
C ARG A 49 3.18 7.12 6.31
N ARG A 50 3.12 7.43 5.01
CA ARG A 50 4.26 7.76 4.15
C ARG A 50 5.26 6.62 3.95
N GLU A 51 4.89 5.38 4.24
CA GLU A 51 5.74 4.23 3.97
C GLU A 51 5.70 3.89 2.48
N PRO A 52 6.85 3.61 1.83
CA PRO A 52 6.86 3.23 0.42
C PRO A 52 6.23 1.85 0.23
N ALA A 53 5.11 1.81 -0.49
CA ALA A 53 4.39 0.58 -0.79
C ALA A 53 3.66 0.71 -2.12
N HIS A 54 3.65 -0.34 -2.94
CA HIS A 54 2.72 -0.41 -4.08
C HIS A 54 1.31 -0.63 -3.55
N LYS A 55 0.33 -0.02 -4.18
CA LYS A 55 -1.10 -0.20 -3.85
C LYS A 55 -1.47 -1.69 -3.77
N THR A 56 -1.14 -2.47 -4.80
CA THR A 56 -1.45 -3.91 -4.83
C THR A 56 -0.76 -4.70 -3.73
N CYS A 57 0.45 -4.32 -3.31
CA CYS A 57 1.13 -4.99 -2.21
C CYS A 57 0.45 -4.66 -0.87
N ALA A 58 0.00 -3.42 -0.69
CA ALA A 58 -0.76 -3.00 0.47
C ALA A 58 -2.14 -3.69 0.56
N GLU A 59 -2.87 -3.79 -0.56
CA GLU A 59 -4.14 -4.53 -0.64
C GLU A 59 -3.95 -6.01 -0.29
N GLN A 60 -2.82 -6.57 -0.75
CA GLN A 60 -2.44 -7.93 -0.43
C GLN A 60 -2.22 -8.13 1.06
N TRP A 61 -1.42 -7.26 1.67
CA TRP A 61 -1.17 -7.31 3.10
C TRP A 61 -2.45 -7.30 3.93
N LEU A 62 -3.41 -6.43 3.60
CA LEU A 62 -4.70 -6.33 4.31
C LEU A 62 -5.60 -7.56 4.11
N THR A 63 -5.38 -8.30 3.03
CA THR A 63 -6.06 -9.57 2.77
C THR A 63 -5.49 -10.66 3.67
N ASP A 64 -4.16 -10.70 3.79
CA ASP A 64 -3.46 -11.70 4.59
C ASP A 64 -3.53 -11.40 6.10
N HIS A 65 -3.74 -10.14 6.48
CA HIS A 65 -3.82 -9.66 7.86
C HIS A 65 -5.15 -8.96 8.12
N PRO A 66 -6.27 -9.71 8.22
CA PRO A 66 -7.57 -9.14 8.51
C PRO A 66 -7.57 -8.54 9.93
N GLY A 67 -7.44 -7.22 10.03
CA GLY A 67 -7.37 -6.47 11.29
C GLY A 67 -6.19 -5.51 11.39
N ASP A 68 -5.23 -5.60 10.47
CA ASP A 68 -4.17 -4.60 10.36
C ASP A 68 -4.68 -3.35 9.63
N ASP A 69 -4.28 -2.17 10.09
CA ASP A 69 -4.64 -0.86 9.54
C ASP A 69 -3.46 -0.12 8.90
N ARG A 70 -2.25 -0.70 8.92
CA ARG A 70 -1.00 -0.09 8.44
C ARG A 70 -1.11 0.53 7.04
N PHE A 71 -1.86 -0.11 6.15
CA PHE A 71 -2.03 0.33 4.76
C PHE A 71 -3.45 0.78 4.38
N LEU A 72 -4.40 0.74 5.32
CA LEU A 72 -5.73 1.32 5.09
C LEU A 72 -5.58 2.83 4.85
N SER A 73 -6.17 3.34 3.76
CA SER A 73 -6.31 4.78 3.57
C SER A 73 -7.60 5.25 4.24
N ASP A 74 -7.44 6.27 5.07
CA ASP A 74 -8.42 6.97 5.91
C ASP A 74 -9.02 6.22 7.13
N PRO A 75 -8.71 6.68 8.36
CA PRO A 75 -9.76 7.03 9.31
C PRO A 75 -10.62 8.18 8.73
N PRO A 76 -11.95 8.23 8.97
CA PRO A 76 -12.82 9.25 8.40
C PRO A 76 -12.26 10.64 8.69
N ALA A 77 -12.19 11.49 7.66
CA ALA A 77 -11.67 12.84 7.73
C ALA A 77 -12.17 13.56 8.99
N ARG A 78 -11.26 13.81 9.95
CA ARG A 78 -11.49 14.89 10.91
C ARG A 78 -11.58 16.15 10.06
N ARG A 79 -12.73 16.83 10.11
CA ARG A 79 -12.93 18.14 9.51
C ARG A 79 -11.87 19.08 10.08
N SER A 80 -10.74 19.25 9.40
CA SER A 80 -9.83 20.36 9.70
C SER A 80 -10.53 21.62 9.19
N ALA A 81 -11.30 22.24 10.08
CA ALA A 81 -11.51 23.67 10.03
C ALA A 81 -10.14 24.30 10.27
N ASP A 82 -9.54 24.86 9.23
CA ASP A 82 -8.44 25.80 9.41
C ASP A 82 -8.58 26.90 8.38
N ASP A 83 -8.70 28.11 8.94
CA ASP A 83 -8.99 29.39 8.32
C ASP A 83 -7.93 29.80 7.30
N HIS A 84 -8.37 30.28 6.15
CA HIS A 84 -7.54 31.08 5.24
C HIS A 84 -7.80 32.56 5.54
N ALA A 85 -6.88 33.16 6.31
CA ALA A 85 -6.76 34.61 6.49
C ALA A 85 -6.10 35.27 5.26
#